data_AF-A0A3N1UCB7-F1
#
_entry.id   AF-A0A3N1UCB7-F1
#
_cell.length_a   1.000
_cell.length_b   1.000
_cell.length_c   1.000
_cell.angle_alpha   90.00
_cell.angle_beta   90.00
_cell.angle_gamma   90.00
#
_symmetry.space_group_name_H-M   'P 1'
#
loop_
_entity.id
_entity.type
_entity.pdbx_description
1 polymer ?
#
loop_
_entity_poly.entity_id
_entity_poly.type
_entity_poly.pdbx_seq_one_letter_code
_entity_poly.pdbx_strand_id
1 'polypeptide(L)'
;MTDTPLLRSLDPVPGELLPGYLLRLVHRLAFSPLDLGHLCGLTTGPIFPARHLVRLDAAQAQQIANVCRLHPAEVHALTLAGQAPGYTPLRIDYVGRHQSSVTMANDGWVLTAFSRYCPDCLTDTAQLPRGPVWQGAWRLPHTLLCERHNRLPARQCPACHAPAFSNGYHLDGRW
;
A
#
# COMPACT_ATOMS: atom_id res chain seq x y z
N MET A 1 1.77 -3.80 29.30
CA MET A 1 2.12 -2.37 29.22
C MET A 1 1.66 -1.88 27.86
N THR A 2 0.56 -1.14 27.81
CA THR A 2 0.00 -0.61 26.55
C THR A 2 0.76 0.64 26.17
N ASP A 3 1.84 0.43 25.42
CA ASP A 3 2.61 1.51 24.79
C ASP A 3 1.67 2.23 23.83
N THR A 4 1.24 3.43 24.22
CA THR A 4 0.35 4.23 23.37
C THR A 4 1.27 5.01 22.44
N PRO A 5 1.40 4.61 21.16
CA PRO A 5 2.34 5.27 20.28
C PRO A 5 1.96 6.75 20.17
N LEU A 6 2.98 7.61 20.13
CA LEU A 6 2.85 9.06 20.00
C LEU A 6 1.80 9.39 18.93
N LEU A 7 0.98 10.43 19.14
CA LEU A 7 -0.10 10.81 18.22
C LEU A 7 0.33 10.91 16.75
N ARG A 8 1.61 11.22 16.48
CA ARG A 8 2.20 11.37 15.14
C ARG A 8 2.84 10.11 14.55
N SER A 9 2.80 8.99 15.24
CA SER A 9 3.45 7.75 14.81
C SER A 9 2.48 6.57 14.90
N LEU A 10 2.68 5.62 14.00
CA LEU A 10 1.90 4.40 13.89
C LEU A 10 2.89 3.27 13.59
N ASP A 11 2.81 2.16 14.30
CA ASP A 11 3.64 1.01 13.92
C ASP A 11 3.03 0.33 12.69
N PRO A 12 3.83 0.05 11.66
CA PRO A 12 3.43 -0.79 10.54
C PRO A 12 2.93 -2.15 11.01
N VAL A 13 1.90 -2.67 10.34
CA VAL A 13 1.42 -4.04 10.59
C VAL A 13 2.08 -4.98 9.57
N PRO A 14 2.43 -6.22 9.94
CA PRO A 14 2.92 -7.21 8.97
C PRO A 14 1.95 -7.35 7.78
N GLY A 15 2.49 -7.38 6.56
CA GLY A 15 1.67 -7.46 5.35
C GLY A 15 1.16 -6.12 4.82
N GLU A 16 1.29 -5.03 5.58
CA GLU A 16 0.79 -3.71 5.17
C GLU A 16 1.65 -3.05 4.08
N LEU A 17 1.00 -2.32 3.17
CA LEU A 17 1.69 -1.47 2.20
C LEU A 17 1.55 0.01 2.56
N LEU A 18 2.50 0.79 2.02
CA LEU A 18 2.63 2.22 2.24
C LEU A 18 1.31 2.98 2.07
N PRO A 19 0.48 2.77 1.03
CA PRO A 19 -0.78 3.50 0.93
C PRO A 19 -1.76 3.18 2.06
N GLY A 20 -1.86 1.92 2.50
CA GLY A 20 -2.72 1.51 3.60
C GLY A 20 -2.24 2.12 4.93
N TYR A 21 -0.93 2.08 5.15
CA TYR A 21 -0.28 2.70 6.30
C TYR A 21 -0.56 4.20 6.37
N LEU A 22 -0.37 4.93 5.26
CA LEU A 22 -0.62 6.37 5.20
C LEU A 22 -2.10 6.69 5.44
N LEU A 23 -3.04 5.92 4.87
CA LEU A 23 -4.47 6.12 5.12
C LEU A 23 -4.84 5.93 6.60
N ARG A 24 -4.28 4.92 7.26
CA ARG A 24 -4.47 4.73 8.71
C ARG A 24 -3.88 5.88 9.52
N LEU A 25 -2.68 6.34 9.15
CA LEU A 25 -2.02 7.46 9.82
C LEU A 25 -2.80 8.77 9.67
N VAL A 26 -3.25 9.11 8.45
CA VAL A 26 -4.00 10.36 8.23
C VAL A 26 -5.41 10.32 8.81
N HIS A 27 -6.06 9.15 8.83
CA HIS A 27 -7.32 8.97 9.55
C HIS A 27 -7.14 9.26 11.05
N ARG A 28 -6.06 8.77 11.65
CA ARG A 28 -5.72 9.03 13.06
C ARG A 28 -5.39 10.50 13.33
N LEU A 29 -4.73 11.17 12.39
CA LEU A 29 -4.30 12.56 12.51
C LEU A 29 -5.37 13.57 12.08
N ALA A 30 -6.52 13.12 11.56
CA ALA A 30 -7.49 13.96 10.86
C ALA A 30 -6.83 14.86 9.79
N PHE A 31 -5.92 14.27 9.02
CA PHE A 31 -5.08 14.96 8.04
C PHE A 31 -5.47 14.56 6.60
N SER A 32 -5.08 15.38 5.62
CA SER A 32 -5.28 15.02 4.21
C SER A 32 -4.23 13.98 3.77
N PRO A 33 -4.63 12.89 3.06
CA PRO A 33 -3.68 11.97 2.44
C PRO A 33 -2.70 12.66 1.50
N LEU A 34 -3.17 13.65 0.73
CA LEU A 34 -2.36 14.36 -0.25
C LEU A 34 -1.32 15.25 0.44
N ASP A 35 -1.70 15.95 1.51
CA ASP A 35 -0.78 16.79 2.27
C ASP A 35 0.33 15.96 2.92
N LEU A 36 -0.02 14.79 3.49
CA LEU A 36 1.00 13.88 4.00
C LEU A 36 1.89 13.34 2.86
N GLY A 37 1.30 13.07 1.70
CA GLY A 37 2.04 12.68 0.49
C GLY A 37 3.09 13.71 0.09
N HIS A 38 2.74 15.00 0.12
CA HIS A 38 3.67 16.10 -0.15
C HIS A 38 4.77 16.20 0.92
N LEU A 39 4.41 16.12 2.21
CA LEU A 39 5.39 16.13 3.31
C LEU A 39 6.39 14.97 3.22
N CYS A 40 5.91 13.79 2.84
CA CYS A 40 6.72 12.60 2.63
C CYS A 40 7.52 12.62 1.31
N GLY A 41 7.34 13.62 0.44
CA GLY A 41 8.02 13.68 -0.86
C GLY A 41 7.55 12.61 -1.84
N LEU A 42 6.38 12.02 -1.58
CA LEU A 42 5.80 10.94 -2.41
C LEU A 42 5.14 11.48 -3.68
N THR A 43 4.75 12.74 -3.68
CA THR A 43 4.18 13.39 -4.85
C THR A 43 4.37 14.90 -4.81
N THR A 44 4.40 15.51 -5.98
CA THR A 44 4.37 16.97 -6.19
C THR A 44 3.05 17.42 -6.85
N GLY A 45 2.16 16.48 -7.19
CA GLY A 45 0.87 16.73 -7.81
C GLY A 45 -0.24 15.90 -7.15
N PRO A 46 -1.43 15.80 -7.76
CA PRO A 46 -2.60 15.20 -7.14
C PRO A 46 -2.57 13.65 -7.08
N ILE A 47 -1.58 13.02 -7.71
CA ILE A 47 -1.53 11.56 -7.90
C ILE A 47 -0.28 10.98 -7.25
N PHE A 48 -0.42 9.82 -6.62
CA PHE A 48 0.70 9.04 -6.11
C PHE A 48 1.31 8.17 -7.21
N PRO A 49 2.61 8.29 -7.51
CA PRO A 49 3.26 7.45 -8.51
C PRO A 49 3.22 5.96 -8.13
N ALA A 50 2.68 5.13 -9.02
CA ALA A 50 2.58 3.68 -8.84
C ALA A 50 3.92 3.01 -8.51
N ARG A 51 5.05 3.57 -8.97
CA ARG A 51 6.39 3.07 -8.65
C ARG A 51 6.68 3.04 -7.14
N HIS A 52 6.14 3.97 -6.35
CA HIS A 52 6.39 4.06 -4.90
C HIS A 52 5.72 2.92 -4.13
N LEU A 53 4.66 2.32 -4.68
CA LEU A 53 4.06 1.09 -4.16
C LEU A 53 5.00 -0.11 -4.32
N VAL A 54 5.74 -0.15 -5.43
CA VAL A 54 6.64 -1.25 -5.77
C VAL A 54 7.93 -1.14 -4.96
N ARG A 55 8.55 0.03 -4.97
CA ARG A 55 9.85 0.30 -4.33
C ARG A 55 10.07 1.80 -4.14
N LEU A 56 10.86 2.13 -3.13
CA LEU A 56 11.35 3.48 -2.85
C LEU A 56 12.86 3.52 -3.01
N ASP A 57 13.39 4.64 -3.47
CA ASP A 57 14.84 4.89 -3.34
C ASP A 57 15.20 5.25 -1.88
N ALA A 58 16.51 5.29 -1.59
CA ALA A 58 16.99 5.53 -0.23
C ALA A 58 16.63 6.92 0.31
N ALA A 59 16.61 7.95 -0.54
CA ALA A 59 16.29 9.31 -0.13
C ALA A 59 14.80 9.44 0.21
N GLN A 60 13.94 8.87 -0.63
CA GLN A 60 12.50 8.81 -0.39
C GLN A 60 12.17 8.01 0.88
N ALA A 61 12.81 6.85 1.06
CA ALA A 61 12.60 6.04 2.25
C ALA A 61 13.03 6.80 3.53
N GLN A 62 14.16 7.53 3.47
CA GLN A 62 14.63 8.35 4.59
C GLN A 62 13.68 9.52 4.90
N GLN A 63 13.13 10.18 3.88
CA GLN A 63 12.18 11.27 4.08
C GLN A 63 10.90 10.77 4.76
N ILE A 64 10.33 9.66 4.29
CA ILE A 64 9.15 9.03 4.91
C ILE A 64 9.48 8.58 6.34
N ALA A 65 10.64 7.97 6.55
CA ALA A 65 11.10 7.54 7.87
C ALA A 65 11.11 8.71 8.86
N ASN A 66 11.64 9.87 8.45
CA ASN A 66 11.69 11.06 9.29
C ASN A 66 10.28 11.62 9.59
N VAL A 67 9.41 11.74 8.58
CA VAL A 67 8.06 12.29 8.75
C VAL A 67 7.17 11.39 9.60
N CYS A 68 7.21 10.09 9.35
CA CYS A 68 6.38 9.08 10.00
C CYS A 68 6.98 8.51 11.30
N ARG A 69 8.21 8.93 11.66
CA ARG A 69 8.99 8.38 12.79
C ARG A 69 9.17 6.86 12.70
N LEU A 70 9.56 6.39 11.53
CA LEU A 70 9.89 5.00 11.26
C LEU A 70 11.40 4.84 11.02
N HIS A 71 11.89 3.62 11.10
CA HIS A 71 13.20 3.25 10.58
C HIS A 71 13.13 3.06 9.05
N PRO A 72 14.16 3.42 8.26
CA PRO A 72 14.16 3.23 6.81
C PRO A 72 13.86 1.78 6.36
N ALA A 73 14.30 0.79 7.15
CA ALA A 73 13.99 -0.62 6.89
C ALA A 73 12.49 -0.92 6.98
N GLU A 74 11.77 -0.31 7.92
CA GLU A 74 10.31 -0.46 8.06
C GLU A 74 9.59 0.19 6.87
N VAL A 75 10.11 1.33 6.40
CA VAL A 75 9.58 1.99 5.20
C VAL A 75 9.77 1.13 3.95
N HIS A 76 10.92 0.47 3.79
CA HIS A 76 11.13 -0.48 2.69
C HIS A 76 10.21 -1.71 2.82
N ALA A 77 9.95 -2.18 4.05
CA ALA A 77 8.99 -3.24 4.29
C ALA A 77 7.57 -2.85 3.86
N LEU A 78 7.19 -1.57 3.88
CA LEU A 78 5.90 -1.08 3.37
C LEU A 78 5.78 -1.08 1.83
N THR A 79 6.78 -1.57 1.10
CA THR A 79 6.74 -1.70 -0.36
C THR A 79 6.53 -3.15 -0.78
N LEU A 80 6.00 -3.37 -1.98
CA LEU A 80 5.84 -4.75 -2.49
C LEU A 80 7.15 -5.50 -2.56
N ALA A 81 8.25 -4.85 -2.97
CA ALA A 81 9.57 -5.45 -2.99
C ALA A 81 10.02 -5.91 -1.59
N GLY A 82 9.63 -5.20 -0.54
CA GLY A 82 9.87 -5.59 0.85
C GLY A 82 8.97 -6.73 1.34
N GLN A 83 7.73 -6.80 0.86
CA GLN A 83 6.74 -7.80 1.28
C GLN A 83 6.90 -9.16 0.59
N ALA A 84 7.40 -9.17 -0.65
CA ALA A 84 7.54 -10.40 -1.45
C ALA A 84 8.97 -10.54 -2.01
N PRO A 85 9.99 -10.67 -1.14
CA PRO A 85 11.39 -10.76 -1.57
C PRO A 85 11.66 -11.98 -2.47
N GLY A 86 10.86 -13.04 -2.33
CA GLY A 86 10.93 -14.25 -3.17
C GLY A 86 10.23 -14.14 -4.53
N TYR A 87 9.48 -13.06 -4.78
CA TYR A 87 8.79 -12.87 -6.05
C TYR A 87 9.72 -12.19 -7.05
N THR A 88 10.31 -13.00 -7.93
CA THR A 88 11.37 -12.59 -8.87
C THR A 88 11.11 -11.26 -9.60
N PRO A 89 9.89 -10.99 -10.12
CA PRO A 89 9.60 -9.72 -10.79
C PRO A 89 9.87 -8.46 -9.96
N LEU A 90 9.81 -8.55 -8.63
CA LEU A 90 10.04 -7.42 -7.72
C LEU A 90 11.51 -7.22 -7.33
N ARG A 91 12.38 -8.19 -7.62
CA ARG A 91 13.79 -8.12 -7.20
C ARG A 91 14.55 -7.05 -7.99
N ILE A 92 15.53 -6.42 -7.35
CA ILE A 92 16.28 -5.30 -7.95
C ILE A 92 17.12 -5.72 -9.15
N ASP A 93 17.64 -6.93 -9.15
CA ASP A 93 18.37 -7.52 -10.28
C ASP A 93 17.46 -7.80 -11.47
N TYR A 94 16.20 -8.21 -11.25
CA TYR A 94 15.22 -8.37 -12.32
C TYR A 94 14.76 -7.03 -12.89
N VAL A 95 14.35 -6.09 -12.02
CA VAL A 95 13.90 -4.75 -12.42
C VAL A 95 15.05 -3.95 -13.07
N GLY A 96 16.28 -4.12 -12.60
CA GLY A 96 17.45 -3.43 -13.17
C GLY A 96 17.94 -4.00 -14.50
N ARG A 97 17.71 -5.30 -14.78
CA ARG A 97 18.18 -5.97 -16.00
C ARG A 97 17.14 -6.09 -17.10
N HIS A 98 15.84 -6.14 -16.75
CA HIS A 98 14.80 -6.51 -17.71
C HIS A 98 13.67 -5.48 -17.84
N GLN A 99 13.22 -4.81 -16.78
CA GLN A 99 11.98 -4.01 -16.83
C GLN A 99 11.90 -2.90 -15.77
N SER A 100 11.38 -1.73 -16.12
CA SER A 100 11.07 -0.69 -15.11
C SER A 100 9.89 -1.11 -14.19
N SER A 101 9.76 -0.50 -13.01
CA SER A 101 8.60 -0.73 -12.13
C SER A 101 7.25 -0.35 -12.78
N VAL A 102 7.28 0.56 -13.77
CA VAL A 102 6.12 0.92 -14.59
C VAL A 102 5.79 -0.19 -15.58
N THR A 103 6.80 -0.77 -16.24
CA THR A 103 6.62 -1.89 -17.17
C THR A 103 6.02 -3.11 -16.47
N MET A 104 6.53 -3.46 -15.28
CA MET A 104 6.01 -4.57 -14.50
C MET A 104 4.53 -4.38 -14.09
N ALA A 105 4.12 -3.14 -13.83
CA ALA A 105 2.72 -2.81 -13.58
C ALA A 105 1.86 -2.99 -14.83
N ASN A 106 2.35 -2.57 -16.00
CA ASN A 106 1.67 -2.71 -17.28
C ASN A 106 1.55 -4.18 -17.73
N ASP A 107 2.58 -4.99 -17.44
CA ASP A 107 2.62 -6.42 -17.76
C ASP A 107 1.76 -7.27 -16.79
N GLY A 108 1.12 -6.63 -15.80
CA GLY A 108 0.17 -7.29 -14.91
C GLY A 108 0.81 -8.17 -13.83
N TRP A 109 2.13 -8.12 -13.64
CA TRP A 109 2.82 -8.84 -12.56
C TRP A 109 2.47 -8.28 -11.18
N VAL A 110 1.94 -7.06 -11.11
CA VAL A 110 1.45 -6.39 -9.90
C VAL A 110 0.24 -5.54 -10.24
N LEU A 111 -0.77 -5.58 -9.37
CA LEU A 111 -1.94 -4.70 -9.43
C LEU A 111 -1.61 -3.36 -8.77
N THR A 112 -1.13 -2.40 -9.57
CA THR A 112 -0.80 -1.06 -9.07
C THR A 112 -1.98 -0.10 -9.12
N ALA A 113 -2.83 -0.20 -10.15
CA ALA A 113 -3.97 0.68 -10.36
C ALA A 113 -5.15 0.40 -9.41
N PHE A 114 -5.24 -0.81 -8.87
CA PHE A 114 -6.25 -1.23 -7.90
C PHE A 114 -5.72 -2.36 -7.04
N SER A 115 -6.46 -2.74 -6.01
CA SER A 115 -6.19 -3.91 -5.19
C SER A 115 -7.42 -4.81 -5.14
N ARG A 116 -7.18 -6.08 -4.86
CA ARG A 116 -8.23 -6.95 -4.31
C ARG A 116 -8.32 -6.77 -2.80
N TYR A 117 -9.32 -7.39 -2.16
CA TYR A 117 -9.40 -7.48 -0.71
C TYR A 117 -10.33 -8.59 -0.23
N CYS A 118 -10.11 -9.07 0.99
CA CYS A 118 -11.10 -9.89 1.70
C CYS A 118 -11.94 -8.98 2.60
N PRO A 119 -13.26 -8.86 2.40
CA PRO A 119 -14.13 -8.07 3.27
C PRO A 119 -14.08 -8.52 4.73
N ASP A 120 -13.96 -9.82 4.97
CA ASP A 120 -13.93 -10.39 6.32
C ASP A 120 -12.61 -10.04 7.02
N CYS A 121 -11.46 -10.08 6.32
CA CYS A 121 -10.19 -9.61 6.88
C CYS A 121 -10.22 -8.12 7.27
N LEU A 122 -10.86 -7.28 6.46
CA LEU A 122 -11.02 -5.86 6.80
C LEU A 122 -11.92 -5.68 8.01
N THR A 123 -13.01 -6.47 8.10
CA THR A 123 -13.93 -6.45 9.24
C THR A 123 -13.25 -6.92 10.52
N ASP A 124 -12.50 -8.02 10.44
CA ASP A 124 -11.71 -8.59 11.55
C ASP A 124 -10.70 -7.59 12.14
N THR A 125 -10.24 -6.63 11.32
CA THR A 125 -9.27 -5.61 11.71
C THR A 125 -9.89 -4.24 11.95
N ALA A 126 -11.21 -4.09 11.76
CA ALA A 126 -11.89 -2.80 11.85
C ALA A 126 -11.84 -2.19 13.26
N GLN A 127 -11.86 -3.04 14.30
CA GLN A 127 -11.80 -2.62 15.70
C GLN A 127 -10.37 -2.43 16.23
N LEU A 128 -9.34 -2.75 15.43
CA LEU A 128 -7.98 -2.51 15.89
C LEU A 128 -7.81 -1.00 16.19
N PRO A 129 -7.06 -0.62 17.24
CA PRO A 129 -6.75 0.79 17.54
C PRO A 129 -6.10 1.55 16.37
N ARG A 130 -5.69 0.78 15.36
CA ARG A 130 -4.93 1.20 14.20
C ARG A 130 -5.80 1.25 12.93
N GLY A 131 -7.07 0.87 13.00
CA GLY A 131 -7.98 0.75 11.85
C GLY A 131 -7.77 -0.52 11.02
N PRO A 132 -8.65 -0.78 10.04
CA PRO A 132 -8.57 -1.96 9.19
C PRO A 132 -7.29 -1.97 8.36
N VAL A 133 -6.67 -3.14 8.24
CA VAL A 133 -5.36 -3.29 7.61
C VAL A 133 -5.51 -3.82 6.19
N TRP A 134 -5.02 -3.04 5.23
CA TRP A 134 -5.00 -3.44 3.83
C TRP A 134 -3.76 -4.27 3.51
N GLN A 135 -3.97 -5.53 3.13
CA GLN A 135 -2.87 -6.47 2.88
C GLN A 135 -2.25 -6.25 1.50
N GLY A 136 -0.93 -6.18 1.45
CA GLY A 136 -0.16 -5.99 0.23
C GLY A 136 -0.23 -7.15 -0.73
N ALA A 137 -0.33 -8.37 -0.20
CA ALA A 137 -0.49 -9.58 -0.98
C ALA A 137 -1.71 -9.50 -1.93
N TRP A 138 -2.75 -8.72 -1.59
CA TRP A 138 -3.92 -8.56 -2.45
C TRP A 138 -3.64 -7.82 -3.77
N ARG A 139 -2.47 -7.21 -3.91
CA ARG A 139 -1.97 -6.61 -5.16
C ARG A 139 -1.12 -7.56 -5.99
N LEU A 140 -0.82 -8.76 -5.49
CA LEU A 140 -0.13 -9.78 -6.27
C LEU A 140 -1.17 -10.59 -7.08
N PRO A 141 -0.98 -10.82 -8.39
CA PRO A 141 -1.91 -11.58 -9.24
C PRO A 141 -2.19 -12.99 -8.75
N HIS A 142 -1.19 -13.62 -8.12
CA HIS A 142 -1.23 -14.99 -7.60
C HIS A 142 -2.07 -15.16 -6.33
N THR A 143 -2.43 -14.06 -5.65
CA THR A 143 -3.28 -14.10 -4.45
C THR A 143 -4.75 -14.24 -4.85
N LEU A 144 -5.12 -15.46 -5.30
CA LEU A 144 -6.44 -15.76 -5.85
C LEU A 144 -7.49 -16.04 -4.77
N LEU A 145 -7.08 -16.56 -3.61
CA LEU A 145 -7.96 -16.86 -2.48
C LEU A 145 -7.45 -16.19 -1.21
N CYS A 146 -8.39 -15.80 -0.35
CA CYS A 146 -8.08 -15.54 1.05
C CYS A 146 -8.04 -16.88 1.79
N GLU A 147 -6.85 -17.30 2.23
CA GLU A 147 -6.66 -18.58 2.94
C GLU A 147 -7.30 -18.59 4.33
N ARG A 148 -7.46 -17.42 4.96
CA ARG A 148 -8.09 -17.30 6.28
C ARG A 148 -9.60 -17.52 6.25
N HIS A 149 -10.28 -17.02 5.21
CA HIS A 149 -11.74 -17.05 5.11
C HIS A 149 -12.23 -17.92 3.95
N ASN A 150 -11.34 -18.64 3.26
CA ASN A 150 -11.61 -19.57 2.16
C ASN A 150 -12.52 -19.01 1.06
N ARG A 151 -12.24 -17.77 0.64
CA ARG A 151 -13.06 -17.06 -0.35
C ARG A 151 -12.24 -16.32 -1.39
N LEU A 152 -12.86 -16.06 -2.53
CA LEU A 152 -12.30 -15.18 -3.54
C LEU A 152 -12.29 -13.73 -3.02
N PRO A 153 -11.14 -13.03 -3.08
CA PRO A 153 -11.06 -11.60 -2.78
C PRO A 153 -11.93 -10.77 -3.73
N ALA A 154 -12.67 -9.83 -3.16
CA ALA A 154 -13.43 -8.84 -3.91
C ALA A 154 -12.47 -7.86 -4.63
N ARG A 155 -12.94 -7.27 -5.74
CA ARG A 155 -12.18 -6.31 -6.55
C ARG A 155 -12.77 -4.91 -6.57
N GLN A 156 -14.02 -4.78 -6.12
CA GLN A 156 -14.80 -3.55 -6.19
C GLN A 156 -15.39 -3.23 -4.83
N CYS A 157 -15.63 -1.95 -4.56
CA CYS A 157 -16.40 -1.51 -3.42
C CYS A 157 -17.87 -1.92 -3.60
N PRO A 158 -18.53 -2.51 -2.59
CA PRO A 158 -19.94 -2.91 -2.71
C PRO A 158 -20.89 -1.70 -2.77
N ALA A 159 -20.47 -0.53 -2.31
CA ALA A 159 -21.32 0.67 -2.27
C ALA A 159 -21.28 1.47 -3.57
N CYS A 160 -20.11 1.63 -4.19
CA CYS A 160 -19.93 2.48 -5.37
C CYS A 160 -19.46 1.72 -6.62
N HIS A 161 -19.18 0.41 -6.52
CA HIS A 161 -18.70 -0.45 -7.60
C HIS A 161 -17.35 -0.07 -8.22
N ALA A 162 -16.70 0.98 -7.74
CA ALA A 162 -15.36 1.32 -8.18
C ALA A 162 -14.33 0.25 -7.77
N PRO A 163 -13.25 0.11 -8.54
CA PRO A 163 -12.15 -0.76 -8.17
C PRO A 163 -11.61 -0.41 -6.78
N ALA A 164 -11.41 -1.44 -5.97
CA ALA A 164 -11.02 -1.24 -4.59
C ALA A 164 -9.59 -0.69 -4.51
N PHE A 165 -9.39 0.31 -3.64
CA PHE A 165 -8.09 0.94 -3.42
C PHE A 165 -7.44 1.40 -4.73
N SER A 166 -8.24 2.01 -5.61
CA SER A 166 -7.74 2.68 -6.81
C SER A 166 -7.11 4.03 -6.47
N ASN A 167 -6.21 4.50 -7.33
CA ASN A 167 -5.50 5.77 -7.17
C ASN A 167 -6.37 7.03 -7.42
N GLY A 168 -7.69 6.92 -7.32
CA GLY A 168 -8.63 8.01 -7.59
C GLY A 168 -9.74 7.58 -8.53
N TYR A 169 -10.94 8.06 -8.23
CA TYR A 169 -12.12 7.97 -9.07
C TYR A 169 -11.96 8.93 -10.27
N HIS A 170 -12.18 8.46 -11.50
CA HIS A 170 -12.74 9.31 -12.54
C HIS A 170 -14.23 8.96 -12.61
N LEU A 171 -15.10 9.97 -12.67
CA LEU A 171 -16.56 9.80 -12.83
C LEU A 171 -16.91 9.04 -14.13
N ASP A 172 -15.93 8.87 -15.03
CA ASP A 172 -16.15 8.44 -16.41
C ASP A 172 -15.77 6.97 -16.65
N GLY A 173 -15.37 6.24 -15.60
CA GLY A 173 -15.32 4.77 -15.60
C GLY A 173 -14.37 4.11 -16.59
N ARG A 174 -13.29 4.77 -17.03
CA ARG A 174 -12.27 4.16 -17.89
C ARG A 174 -10.89 4.19 -17.25
N TRP A 175 -10.23 3.04 -17.41
CA TRP A 175 -8.84 2.79 -17.07
C TRP A 175 -7.90 3.47 -18.04
#